data_AF-A0A7R9P840-F1
#
_entry.id   AF-A0A7R9P840-F1
#
_cell.length_a   1.000
_cell.length_b   1.000
_cell.length_c   1.000
_cell.angle_alpha   90.00
_cell.angle_beta   90.00
_cell.angle_gamma   90.00
#
_symmetry.space_group_name_H-M   'P 1'
#
loop_
_entity.id
_entity.type
_entity.pdbx_description
1 polymer ?
#
loop_
_entity_poly.entity_id
_entity_poly.type
_entity_poly.pdbx_seq_one_letter_code
_entity_poly.pdbx_strand_id
1 'polypeptide(L)'
;MQTWLASELANGDVVAVDPKIATNTQWAAWESTLGASSINLTALEERLVDVIWTDQPDYPNDTLIVMNTTFTGATWLSKLENIREQLRGRNADTIVITALDEVAWTLSLRGADVPYTPVFRGYLIVGLNYATLYTPPDKITPDVRLHLEADGADTSAVVRIKDYDTFWTDLQELNSLSTGVWLPSAYSYASGVSRQIFQTIGQSIRQSLASPVLLTKTMKNDVEAAGMRDAHIRDAVALCQMLHRLDEDVRKKKKG
;
A
#
# COMPACT_ATOMS: atom_id res chain seq x y z
N MET A 1 14.69 0.68 -19.57
CA MET A 1 15.82 0.86 -18.63
C MET A 1 16.78 -0.32 -18.73
N GLN A 2 16.32 -1.54 -18.45
CA GLN A 2 17.14 -2.75 -18.48
C GLN A 2 17.80 -3.06 -19.83
N THR A 3 17.12 -2.76 -20.95
CA THR A 3 17.70 -2.90 -22.30
C THR A 3 18.83 -1.90 -22.55
N TRP A 4 18.73 -0.70 -21.99
CA TRP A 4 19.75 0.33 -22.09
C TRP A 4 20.94 -0.01 -21.18
N LEU A 5 20.71 -0.44 -19.94
CA LEU A 5 21.79 -0.91 -19.06
C LEU A 5 22.58 -2.06 -19.69
N ALA A 6 21.88 -3.00 -20.33
CA ALA A 6 22.51 -4.11 -21.05
C ALA A 6 23.33 -3.67 -22.28
N SER A 7 23.04 -2.52 -22.90
CA SER A 7 23.81 -2.01 -24.03
C SER A 7 25.02 -1.16 -23.61
N GLU A 8 24.97 -0.54 -22.44
CA GLU A 8 26.01 0.40 -21.97
C GLU A 8 27.05 -0.24 -21.03
N LEU A 9 26.66 -1.27 -20.26
CA LEU A 9 27.54 -1.89 -19.27
C LEU A 9 28.34 -3.05 -19.87
N ALA A 10 29.52 -3.28 -19.31
CA ALA A 10 30.39 -4.37 -19.69
C ALA A 10 30.03 -5.68 -18.97
N ASN A 11 30.47 -6.80 -19.56
CA ASN A 11 30.35 -8.10 -18.93
C ASN A 11 31.07 -8.10 -17.57
N GLY A 12 30.38 -8.56 -16.53
CA GLY A 12 30.89 -8.59 -15.15
C GLY A 12 30.55 -7.36 -14.31
N ASP A 13 30.02 -6.29 -14.91
CA ASP A 13 29.59 -5.12 -14.17
C ASP A 13 28.47 -5.44 -13.17
N VAL A 14 28.37 -4.62 -12.13
CA VAL A 14 27.40 -4.78 -11.04
C VAL A 14 26.42 -3.61 -11.05
N VAL A 15 25.13 -3.93 -11.13
CA VAL A 15 24.04 -2.99 -10.91
C VAL A 15 23.49 -3.25 -9.51
N ALA A 16 23.59 -2.27 -8.62
CA ALA A 16 23.06 -2.34 -7.26
C ALA A 16 21.74 -1.58 -7.15
N VAL A 17 20.74 -2.16 -6.49
CA VAL A 17 19.42 -1.54 -6.28
C VAL A 17 18.92 -1.78 -4.86
N ASP A 18 18.27 -0.80 -4.23
CA ASP A 18 17.56 -0.98 -2.96
C ASP A 18 16.37 -1.94 -3.16
N PRO A 19 16.38 -3.13 -2.53
CA PRO A 19 15.32 -4.12 -2.69
C PRO A 19 13.98 -3.71 -2.06
N LYS A 20 13.96 -2.66 -1.23
CA LYS A 20 12.73 -2.13 -0.60
C LYS A 20 11.92 -1.26 -1.56
N ILE A 21 12.55 -0.62 -2.55
CA ILE A 21 11.89 0.27 -3.52
C ILE A 21 11.56 -0.43 -4.84
N ALA A 22 12.30 -1.46 -5.20
CA ALA A 22 12.05 -2.25 -6.39
C ALA A 22 10.97 -3.31 -6.14
N THR A 23 9.99 -3.43 -7.02
CA THR A 23 9.01 -4.54 -6.89
C THR A 23 9.64 -5.86 -7.29
N ASN A 24 9.13 -6.96 -6.76
CA ASN A 24 9.65 -8.28 -7.11
C ASN A 24 9.52 -8.59 -8.61
N THR A 25 8.46 -8.10 -9.26
CA THR A 25 8.26 -8.25 -10.71
C THR A 25 9.30 -7.46 -11.51
N GLN A 26 9.58 -6.21 -11.11
CA GLN A 26 10.64 -5.41 -11.73
C GLN A 26 12.00 -6.06 -11.54
N TRP A 27 12.31 -6.52 -10.32
CA TRP A 27 13.55 -7.20 -10.00
C TRP A 27 13.77 -8.43 -10.88
N ALA A 28 12.77 -9.31 -11.00
CA ALA A 28 12.87 -10.51 -11.82
C ALA A 28 13.11 -10.18 -13.31
N ALA A 29 12.47 -9.12 -13.82
CA ALA A 29 12.69 -8.67 -15.19
C ALA A 29 14.11 -8.11 -15.41
N TRP A 30 14.65 -7.36 -14.44
CA TRP A 30 16.02 -6.86 -14.49
C TRP A 30 17.03 -7.98 -14.37
N GLU A 31 16.87 -8.87 -13.40
CA GLU A 31 17.74 -10.04 -13.17
C GLU A 31 17.84 -10.91 -14.43
N SER A 32 16.70 -11.17 -15.09
CA SER A 32 16.68 -11.92 -16.35
C SER A 32 17.39 -11.19 -17.49
N THR A 33 17.15 -9.88 -17.67
CA THR A 33 17.71 -9.12 -18.81
C THR A 33 19.21 -8.86 -18.64
N LEU A 34 19.63 -8.47 -17.44
CA LEU A 34 21.02 -8.17 -17.11
C LEU A 34 21.85 -9.45 -17.06
N GLY A 35 21.30 -10.54 -16.49
CA GLY A 35 21.96 -11.84 -16.47
C GLY A 35 22.25 -12.40 -17.87
N ALA A 36 21.37 -12.14 -18.85
CA ALA A 36 21.61 -12.51 -20.25
C ALA A 36 22.83 -11.80 -20.88
N SER A 37 23.23 -10.66 -20.31
CA SER A 37 24.40 -9.88 -20.72
C SER A 37 25.58 -10.04 -19.76
N SER A 38 25.56 -11.06 -18.89
CA SER A 38 26.58 -11.30 -17.85
C SER A 38 26.79 -10.11 -16.90
N ILE A 39 25.74 -9.31 -16.66
CA ILE A 39 25.73 -8.21 -15.69
C ILE A 39 25.06 -8.71 -14.41
N ASN A 40 25.67 -8.40 -13.26
CA ASN A 40 25.20 -8.86 -11.97
C ASN A 40 24.25 -7.84 -11.32
N LEU A 41 23.03 -8.26 -11.00
CA LEU A 41 22.10 -7.45 -10.19
C LEU A 41 22.28 -7.81 -8.71
N THR A 42 22.54 -6.81 -7.87
CA THR A 42 22.80 -6.99 -6.42
C THR A 42 21.87 -6.12 -5.58
N ALA A 43 21.43 -6.65 -4.44
CA ALA A 43 20.68 -5.89 -3.44
C ALA A 43 21.63 -5.04 -2.60
N LEU A 44 21.33 -3.75 -2.49
CA LEU A 44 22.06 -2.83 -1.62
C LEU A 44 21.08 -2.19 -0.64
N GLU A 45 21.18 -2.57 0.64
CA GLU A 45 20.27 -2.07 1.67
C GLU A 45 20.55 -0.61 2.06
N GLU A 46 21.78 -0.13 1.84
CA GLU A 46 22.16 1.26 2.07
C GLU A 46 21.60 2.16 0.97
N ARG A 47 20.79 3.15 1.36
CA ARG A 47 20.27 4.16 0.44
C ARG A 47 21.31 5.23 0.18
N LEU A 48 22.11 5.02 -0.86
CA LEU A 48 23.21 5.92 -1.24
C LEU A 48 22.77 7.38 -1.44
N VAL A 49 21.53 7.62 -1.88
CA VAL A 49 20.97 8.98 -2.01
C VAL A 49 20.80 9.63 -0.64
N ASP A 50 20.31 8.90 0.36
CA ASP A 50 20.08 9.43 1.71
C ASP A 50 21.42 9.83 2.39
N VAL A 51 22.53 9.17 2.03
CA VAL A 51 23.89 9.52 2.53
C VAL A 51 24.32 10.92 2.08
N ILE A 52 23.90 11.35 0.88
CA ILE A 52 24.31 12.63 0.29
C ILE A 52 23.20 13.69 0.36
N TRP A 53 22.00 13.34 0.80
CA TRP A 53 20.85 14.25 0.84
C TRP A 53 20.76 14.97 2.20
N THR A 54 21.50 16.06 2.32
CA THR A 54 21.65 16.79 3.60
C THR A 54 20.43 17.56 4.07
N ASP A 55 19.50 17.90 3.17
CA ASP A 55 18.28 18.66 3.42
C ASP A 55 17.00 17.85 3.14
N GLN A 56 17.06 16.53 3.36
CA GLN A 56 15.91 15.65 3.19
C GLN A 56 14.75 16.09 4.11
N PRO A 57 13.54 16.31 3.57
CA PRO A 57 12.39 16.68 4.39
C PRO A 57 11.96 15.51 5.26
N ASP A 58 11.47 15.83 6.46
CA ASP A 58 10.82 14.85 7.33
C ASP A 58 9.58 14.25 6.67
N TYR A 59 9.24 13.02 7.05
CA TYR A 59 7.97 12.42 6.64
C TYR A 59 6.79 13.23 7.20
N PRO A 60 5.70 13.38 6.42
CA PRO A 60 4.48 14.01 6.93
C PRO A 60 3.99 13.29 8.20
N ASN A 61 3.59 14.06 9.21
CA ASN A 61 3.14 13.51 10.50
C ASN A 61 1.65 13.77 10.77
N ASP A 62 0.85 13.93 9.71
CA ASP A 62 -0.60 14.10 9.85
C ASP A 62 -1.23 12.88 10.51
N THR A 63 -2.19 13.15 11.39
CA THR A 63 -2.94 12.14 12.14
C THR A 63 -3.97 11.42 11.26
N LEU A 64 -4.25 10.16 11.58
CA LEU A 64 -5.24 9.38 10.86
C LEU A 64 -6.67 9.77 11.21
N ILE A 65 -7.56 9.68 10.22
CA ILE A 65 -8.99 9.90 10.37
C ILE A 65 -9.77 8.60 10.14
N VAL A 66 -10.81 8.39 10.94
CA VAL A 66 -11.73 7.26 10.82
C VAL A 66 -12.81 7.58 9.78
N MET A 67 -13.05 6.66 8.85
CA MET A 67 -14.18 6.76 7.94
C MET A 67 -15.38 6.00 8.49
N ASN A 68 -16.47 6.74 8.72
CA ASN A 68 -17.73 6.19 9.18
C ASN A 68 -18.35 5.22 8.14
N THR A 69 -19.09 4.22 8.62
CA THR A 69 -19.84 3.27 7.80
C THR A 69 -20.88 3.92 6.90
N THR A 70 -21.36 5.12 7.23
CA THR A 70 -22.20 5.94 6.33
C THR A 70 -21.51 6.30 5.01
N PHE A 71 -20.17 6.28 4.96
CA PHE A 71 -19.39 6.50 3.75
C PHE A 71 -18.82 5.21 3.16
N THR A 72 -18.49 4.22 4.00
CA THR A 72 -17.84 2.98 3.54
C THR A 72 -18.80 1.85 3.20
N GLY A 73 -20.03 1.87 3.71
CA GLY A 73 -21.04 0.81 3.56
C GLY A 73 -20.70 -0.52 4.27
N ALA A 74 -19.50 -0.65 4.82
CA ALA A 74 -19.00 -1.87 5.46
C ALA A 74 -18.04 -1.54 6.60
N THR A 75 -18.07 -2.33 7.67
CA THR A 75 -17.14 -2.19 8.81
C THR A 75 -15.77 -2.74 8.44
N TRP A 76 -14.71 -2.27 9.10
CA TRP A 76 -13.39 -2.85 8.92
C TRP A 76 -13.36 -4.34 9.30
N LEU A 77 -14.12 -4.73 10.34
CA LEU A 77 -14.24 -6.12 10.77
C LEU A 77 -14.82 -7.02 9.66
N SER A 78 -15.90 -6.59 9.00
CA SER A 78 -16.47 -7.33 7.86
C SER A 78 -15.50 -7.47 6.68
N LYS A 79 -14.65 -6.47 6.46
CA LYS A 79 -13.61 -6.50 5.42
C LYS A 79 -12.51 -7.49 5.78
N LEU A 80 -12.08 -7.54 7.04
CA LEU A 80 -11.14 -8.54 7.52
C LEU A 80 -11.71 -9.96 7.42
N GLU A 81 -12.97 -10.17 7.77
CA GLU A 81 -13.61 -11.48 7.62
C GLU A 81 -13.65 -11.93 6.15
N ASN A 82 -13.94 -11.02 5.21
CA ASN A 82 -13.86 -11.33 3.79
C ASN A 82 -12.43 -11.73 3.36
N ILE A 83 -11.40 -11.06 3.87
CA ILE A 83 -10.00 -11.43 3.61
C ILE A 83 -9.70 -12.82 4.19
N ARG A 84 -10.16 -13.10 5.42
CA ARG A 84 -9.97 -14.39 6.10
C ARG A 84 -10.66 -15.54 5.37
N GLU A 85 -11.86 -15.31 4.82
CA GLU A 85 -12.52 -16.29 3.95
C GLU A 85 -11.70 -16.60 2.70
N GLN A 86 -11.14 -15.57 2.06
CA GLN A 86 -10.27 -15.75 0.89
C GLN A 86 -8.96 -16.48 1.23
N LEU A 87 -8.38 -16.21 2.41
CA LEU A 87 -7.23 -16.95 2.93
C LEU A 87 -7.54 -18.45 3.07
N ARG A 88 -8.64 -18.78 3.76
CA ARG A 88 -9.09 -20.18 3.95
C ARG A 88 -9.29 -20.89 2.60
N GLY A 89 -9.89 -20.22 1.62
CA GLY A 89 -10.10 -20.79 0.28
C GLY A 89 -8.80 -21.06 -0.52
N ARG A 90 -7.66 -20.52 -0.08
CA ARG A 90 -6.35 -20.64 -0.74
C ARG A 90 -5.35 -21.49 0.06
N ASN A 91 -5.78 -22.11 1.16
CA ASN A 91 -4.87 -22.78 2.12
C ASN A 91 -3.72 -21.85 2.55
N ALA A 92 -4.00 -20.56 2.69
CA ALA A 92 -3.11 -19.59 3.30
C ALA A 92 -3.68 -19.20 4.66
N ASP A 93 -2.82 -18.83 5.61
CA ASP A 93 -3.26 -18.39 6.94
C ASP A 93 -2.93 -16.92 7.22
N THR A 94 -2.11 -16.30 6.36
CA THR A 94 -1.61 -14.94 6.55
C THR A 94 -1.51 -14.22 5.20
N ILE A 95 -1.83 -12.91 5.18
CA ILE A 95 -1.55 -12.00 4.06
C ILE A 95 -0.78 -10.78 4.54
N VAL A 96 0.16 -10.32 3.71
CA VAL A 96 0.92 -9.08 3.91
C VAL A 96 0.42 -8.03 2.92
N ILE A 97 -0.20 -6.96 3.43
CA ILE A 97 -0.74 -5.86 2.64
C ILE A 97 0.22 -4.67 2.73
N THR A 98 0.71 -4.23 1.58
CA THR A 98 1.75 -3.19 1.45
C THR A 98 1.29 -1.95 0.68
N ALA A 99 0.21 -2.07 -0.11
CA ALA A 99 -0.37 -0.96 -0.84
C ALA A 99 -1.14 -0.06 0.15
N LEU A 100 -0.77 1.23 0.22
CA LEU A 100 -1.30 2.14 1.23
C LEU A 100 -2.81 2.36 1.10
N ASP A 101 -3.34 2.32 -0.12
CA ASP A 101 -4.78 2.42 -0.38
C ASP A 101 -5.54 1.18 0.08
N GLU A 102 -4.93 -0.01 -0.01
CA GLU A 102 -5.49 -1.25 0.52
C GLU A 102 -5.49 -1.29 2.05
N VAL A 103 -4.41 -0.81 2.69
CA VAL A 103 -4.35 -0.66 4.16
C VAL A 103 -5.44 0.30 4.63
N ALA A 104 -5.51 1.49 4.01
CA ALA A 104 -6.51 2.51 4.31
C ALA A 104 -7.95 2.02 4.09
N TRP A 105 -8.22 1.31 2.98
CA TRP A 105 -9.55 0.77 2.69
C TRP A 105 -9.95 -0.34 3.65
N THR A 106 -9.05 -1.28 3.97
CA THR A 106 -9.32 -2.43 4.84
C THR A 106 -9.71 -1.98 6.24
N LEU A 107 -8.97 -1.02 6.79
CA LEU A 107 -9.20 -0.51 8.14
C LEU A 107 -10.21 0.64 8.21
N SER A 108 -10.76 1.08 7.07
CA SER A 108 -11.61 2.28 6.98
C SER A 108 -10.95 3.51 7.61
N LEU A 109 -9.66 3.70 7.34
CA LEU A 109 -8.86 4.85 7.81
C LEU A 109 -8.39 5.68 6.61
N ARG A 110 -8.08 6.96 6.82
CA ARG A 110 -7.41 7.83 5.83
C ARG A 110 -6.31 8.64 6.50
N GLY A 111 -5.35 9.09 5.71
CA GLY A 111 -4.30 10.02 6.14
C GLY A 111 -3.97 11.02 5.03
N ALA A 112 -2.87 11.75 5.20
CA ALA A 112 -2.46 12.82 4.28
C ALA A 112 -0.98 12.72 3.86
N ASP A 113 -0.38 11.53 3.97
CA ASP A 113 1.07 11.35 3.77
C ASP A 113 1.50 11.52 2.31
N VAL A 114 0.56 11.33 1.38
CA VAL A 114 0.80 11.49 -0.06
C VAL A 114 -0.08 12.61 -0.59
N PRO A 115 0.49 13.67 -1.20
CA PRO A 115 -0.28 14.75 -1.79
C PRO A 115 -1.37 14.23 -2.73
N TYR A 116 -2.59 14.76 -2.57
CA TYR A 116 -3.77 14.42 -3.37
C TYR A 116 -4.27 12.96 -3.25
N THR A 117 -3.68 12.15 -2.37
CA THR A 117 -4.08 10.75 -2.16
C THR A 117 -4.29 10.52 -0.66
N PRO A 118 -5.52 10.26 -0.19
CA PRO A 118 -5.83 10.24 1.25
C PRO A 118 -5.40 8.92 1.92
N VAL A 119 -4.11 8.62 1.86
CA VAL A 119 -3.48 7.41 2.40
C VAL A 119 -2.41 7.79 3.43
N PHE A 120 -1.97 6.80 4.19
CA PHE A 120 -0.92 6.94 5.19
C PHE A 120 0.09 5.83 5.04
N ARG A 121 1.32 6.09 5.44
CA ARG A 121 2.41 5.14 5.46
C ARG A 121 2.11 4.06 6.51
N GLY A 122 1.85 2.85 6.04
CA GLY A 122 1.68 1.71 6.92
C GLY A 122 1.66 0.37 6.20
N TYR A 123 1.94 -0.68 6.96
CA TYR A 123 1.77 -2.07 6.55
C TYR A 123 0.63 -2.71 7.34
N LEU A 124 -0.02 -3.71 6.78
CA LEU A 124 -1.02 -4.49 7.48
C LEU A 124 -0.75 -5.99 7.27
N ILE A 125 -0.57 -6.72 8.36
CA ILE A 125 -0.52 -8.18 8.34
C ILE A 125 -1.86 -8.68 8.90
N VAL A 126 -2.56 -9.51 8.11
CA VAL A 126 -3.82 -10.14 8.52
C VAL A 126 -3.62 -11.64 8.55
N GLY A 127 -3.83 -12.25 9.72
CA GLY A 127 -3.94 -13.68 9.87
C GLY A 127 -5.38 -14.14 10.07
N LEU A 128 -5.58 -15.45 10.17
CA LEU A 128 -6.92 -16.03 10.42
C LEU A 128 -7.59 -15.51 11.69
N ASN A 129 -6.81 -15.21 12.74
CA ASN A 129 -7.31 -14.81 14.06
C ASN A 129 -6.65 -13.54 14.61
N TYR A 130 -5.88 -12.81 13.80
CA TYR A 130 -5.20 -11.59 14.23
C TYR A 130 -5.09 -10.59 13.07
N ALA A 131 -4.92 -9.32 13.40
CA ALA A 131 -4.54 -8.29 12.46
C ALA A 131 -3.59 -7.31 13.16
N THR A 132 -2.55 -6.87 12.45
CA THR A 132 -1.55 -5.93 12.99
C THR A 132 -1.29 -4.83 11.97
N LEU A 133 -1.58 -3.59 12.36
CA LEU A 133 -1.23 -2.37 11.65
C LEU A 133 0.14 -1.87 12.11
N TYR A 134 1.04 -1.62 11.17
CA TYR A 134 2.34 -1.01 11.41
C TYR A 134 2.32 0.40 10.83
N THR A 135 2.39 1.41 11.68
CA THR A 135 2.33 2.83 11.29
C THR A 135 3.05 3.67 12.35
N PRO A 136 3.59 4.85 12.02
CA PRO A 136 4.17 5.73 13.03
C PRO A 136 3.17 6.00 14.16
N PRO A 137 3.57 5.86 15.44
CA PRO A 137 2.66 5.93 16.58
C PRO A 137 2.01 7.30 16.74
N ASP A 138 2.72 8.37 16.36
CA ASP A 138 2.25 9.76 16.44
C ASP A 138 1.02 10.04 15.56
N LYS A 139 0.78 9.20 14.54
CA LYS A 139 -0.38 9.33 13.66
C LYS A 139 -1.68 8.81 14.30
N ILE A 140 -1.57 8.02 15.38
CA ILE A 140 -2.68 7.30 15.99
C ILE A 140 -3.40 8.18 17.01
N THR A 141 -4.64 8.56 16.70
CA THR A 141 -5.51 9.31 17.60
C THR A 141 -6.29 8.38 18.53
N PRO A 142 -6.87 8.90 19.64
CA PRO A 142 -7.79 8.13 20.48
C PRO A 142 -8.97 7.54 19.72
N ASP A 143 -9.54 8.28 18.77
CA ASP A 143 -10.65 7.82 17.93
C ASP A 143 -10.25 6.62 17.05
N VAL A 144 -9.01 6.60 16.56
CA VAL A 144 -8.47 5.48 15.76
C VAL A 144 -8.25 4.26 16.65
N ARG A 145 -7.72 4.43 17.87
CA ARG A 145 -7.59 3.33 18.85
C ARG A 145 -8.93 2.72 19.19
N LEU A 146 -9.92 3.57 19.44
CA LEU A 146 -11.29 3.14 19.73
C LEU A 146 -11.91 2.40 18.55
N HIS A 147 -11.80 2.96 17.34
CA HIS A 147 -12.33 2.37 16.10
C HIS A 147 -11.76 0.99 15.81
N LEU A 148 -10.47 0.79 16.05
CA LEU A 148 -9.77 -0.48 15.84
C LEU A 148 -9.84 -1.44 17.05
N GLU A 149 -10.54 -1.03 18.11
CA GLU A 149 -10.60 -1.70 19.40
C GLU A 149 -9.19 -2.05 19.93
N ALA A 150 -8.20 -1.19 19.67
CA ALA A 150 -6.78 -1.50 19.91
C ALA A 150 -6.44 -1.79 21.38
N ASP A 151 -7.28 -1.32 22.31
CA ASP A 151 -7.14 -1.51 23.76
C ASP A 151 -8.14 -2.56 24.32
N GLY A 152 -8.86 -3.28 23.44
CA GLY A 152 -9.86 -4.29 23.78
C GLY A 152 -9.26 -5.60 24.32
N ALA A 153 -10.03 -6.30 25.16
CA ALA A 153 -9.61 -7.57 25.77
C ALA A 153 -9.77 -8.80 24.84
N ASP A 154 -10.64 -8.72 23.83
CA ASP A 154 -10.87 -9.82 22.89
C ASP A 154 -9.88 -9.75 21.72
N THR A 155 -8.85 -10.59 21.77
CA THR A 155 -7.77 -10.58 20.75
C THR A 155 -8.22 -10.93 19.32
N SER A 156 -9.41 -11.50 19.11
CA SER A 156 -9.88 -11.97 17.80
C SER A 156 -10.52 -10.86 16.95
N ALA A 157 -11.02 -9.81 17.61
CA ALA A 157 -11.75 -8.69 17.02
C ALA A 157 -11.03 -7.34 17.20
N VAL A 158 -9.71 -7.35 17.40
CA VAL A 158 -8.89 -6.14 17.57
C VAL A 158 -7.79 -6.05 16.51
N VAL A 159 -7.43 -4.83 16.13
CA VAL A 159 -6.23 -4.58 15.31
C VAL A 159 -5.12 -4.07 16.21
N ARG A 160 -4.06 -4.87 16.33
CA ARG A 160 -2.85 -4.47 17.07
C ARG A 160 -2.15 -3.35 16.33
N ILE A 161 -1.68 -2.35 17.05
CA ILE A 161 -0.92 -1.24 16.49
C ILE A 161 0.53 -1.39 16.92
N LYS A 162 1.44 -1.46 15.96
CA LYS A 162 2.88 -1.48 16.17
C LYS A 162 3.55 -0.34 15.43
N ASP A 163 4.76 0.00 15.87
CA ASP A 163 5.60 0.97 15.19
C ASP A 163 5.94 0.50 13.76
N TYR A 164 6.07 1.45 12.83
CA TYR A 164 6.29 1.15 11.42
C TYR A 164 7.50 0.26 11.17
N ASP A 165 8.61 0.47 11.88
CA ASP A 165 9.87 -0.21 11.57
C ASP A 165 9.92 -1.65 12.13
N THR A 166 9.07 -1.96 13.13
CA THR A 166 8.92 -3.32 13.67
C THR A 166 8.33 -4.31 12.68
N PHE A 167 7.73 -3.81 11.58
CA PHE A 167 7.20 -4.63 10.49
C PHE A 167 8.22 -5.65 9.98
N TRP A 168 9.48 -5.27 9.83
CA TRP A 168 10.50 -6.16 9.25
C TRP A 168 10.83 -7.34 10.16
N THR A 169 10.80 -7.13 11.47
CA THR A 169 10.99 -8.19 12.48
C THR A 169 9.83 -9.17 12.44
N ASP A 170 8.60 -8.68 12.56
CA ASP A 170 7.40 -9.52 12.50
C ASP A 170 7.25 -10.26 11.15
N LEU A 171 7.66 -9.62 10.04
CA LEU A 171 7.67 -10.25 8.72
C LEU A 171 8.60 -11.47 8.67
N GLN A 172 9.77 -11.40 9.30
CA GLN A 172 10.69 -12.53 9.39
C GLN A 172 10.10 -13.66 10.25
N GLU A 173 9.43 -13.33 11.36
CA GLU A 173 8.81 -14.30 12.26
C GLU A 173 7.70 -15.13 11.58
N LEU A 174 7.04 -14.59 10.54
CA LEU A 174 6.04 -15.33 9.76
C LEU A 174 6.59 -16.65 9.19
N ASN A 175 7.90 -16.76 8.93
CA ASN A 175 8.50 -18.01 8.45
C ASN A 175 8.33 -19.18 9.44
N SER A 176 8.21 -18.88 10.72
CA SER A 176 8.03 -19.88 11.79
C SER A 176 6.57 -20.00 12.24
N LEU A 177 5.78 -18.95 12.05
CA LEU A 177 4.42 -18.84 12.57
C LEU A 177 3.33 -19.17 11.55
N SER A 178 3.61 -19.03 10.26
CA SER A 178 2.65 -19.19 9.18
C SER A 178 2.93 -20.45 8.36
N THR A 179 1.85 -21.13 7.98
CA THR A 179 1.86 -22.28 7.05
C THR A 179 1.75 -21.83 5.59
N GLY A 180 1.15 -20.66 5.34
CA GLY A 180 0.98 -20.11 4.00
C GLY A 180 0.80 -18.59 4.03
N VAL A 181 1.72 -17.88 3.39
CA VAL A 181 1.76 -16.41 3.37
C VAL A 181 1.42 -15.92 1.96
N TRP A 182 0.30 -15.21 1.83
CA TRP A 182 -0.09 -14.54 0.61
C TRP A 182 0.64 -13.21 0.49
N LEU A 183 1.45 -13.08 -0.56
CA LEU A 183 2.11 -11.84 -0.96
C LEU A 183 1.46 -11.30 -2.24
N PRO A 184 0.86 -10.09 -2.21
CA PRO A 184 0.32 -9.44 -3.39
C PRO A 184 1.33 -9.38 -4.54
N SER A 185 0.95 -9.93 -5.71
CA SER A 185 1.72 -9.87 -6.95
C SER A 185 1.25 -8.72 -7.84
N ALA A 186 2.03 -8.43 -8.89
CA ALA A 186 1.62 -7.45 -9.89
C ALA A 186 0.30 -7.87 -10.56
N TYR A 187 -0.70 -6.98 -10.53
CA TYR A 187 -2.00 -7.21 -11.14
C TYR A 187 -2.70 -5.88 -11.45
N SER A 188 -3.12 -5.69 -12.70
CA SER A 188 -3.67 -4.41 -13.18
C SER A 188 -2.73 -3.24 -12.87
N TYR A 189 -3.15 -2.28 -12.05
CA TYR A 189 -2.33 -1.13 -11.64
C TYR A 189 -1.46 -1.38 -10.40
N ALA A 190 -1.68 -2.48 -9.66
CA ALA A 190 -0.89 -2.80 -8.49
C ALA A 190 0.43 -3.45 -8.91
N SER A 191 1.56 -2.95 -8.39
CA SER A 191 2.89 -3.42 -8.76
C SER A 191 3.39 -4.63 -7.94
N GLY A 192 2.60 -5.05 -6.94
CA GLY A 192 2.95 -6.13 -6.00
C GLY A 192 3.92 -5.68 -4.90
N VAL A 193 4.35 -6.65 -4.08
CA VAL A 193 5.30 -6.40 -2.97
C VAL A 193 6.71 -6.07 -3.46
N SER A 194 7.49 -5.38 -2.62
CA SER A 194 8.90 -5.13 -2.86
C SER A 194 9.71 -6.43 -2.89
N ARG A 195 10.88 -6.40 -3.54
CA ARG A 195 11.80 -7.55 -3.59
C ARG A 195 12.20 -7.99 -2.19
N GLN A 196 12.47 -7.04 -1.29
CA GLN A 196 12.85 -7.34 0.09
C GLN A 196 11.77 -8.17 0.81
N ILE A 197 10.50 -7.75 0.72
CA ILE A 197 9.39 -8.47 1.35
C ILE A 197 9.24 -9.86 0.74
N PHE A 198 9.35 -9.97 -0.60
CA PHE A 198 9.25 -11.24 -1.31
C PHE A 198 10.35 -12.24 -0.95
N GLN A 199 11.58 -11.78 -0.72
CA GLN A 199 12.71 -12.62 -0.33
C GLN A 199 12.71 -12.97 1.16
N THR A 200 12.15 -12.11 2.01
CA THR A 200 12.07 -12.33 3.46
C THR A 200 11.21 -13.56 3.80
N ILE A 201 10.17 -13.83 3.00
CA ILE A 201 9.29 -14.98 3.19
C ILE A 201 9.81 -16.19 2.40
N GLY A 202 9.92 -17.32 3.10
CA GLY A 202 10.41 -18.59 2.59
C GLY A 202 9.62 -19.08 1.38
N GLN A 203 10.35 -19.62 0.39
CA GLN A 203 9.77 -20.05 -0.87
C GLN A 203 8.70 -21.14 -0.72
N SER A 204 8.79 -21.99 0.30
CA SER A 204 7.85 -23.09 0.56
C SER A 204 6.49 -22.63 1.05
N ILE A 205 6.40 -21.49 1.73
CA ILE A 205 5.17 -20.97 2.32
C ILE A 205 4.61 -19.76 1.58
N ARG A 206 5.41 -19.12 0.71
CA ARG A 206 4.96 -17.92 -0.02
C ARG A 206 4.03 -18.28 -1.18
N GLN A 207 2.92 -17.57 -1.27
CA GLN A 207 1.99 -17.62 -2.41
C GLN A 207 1.91 -16.22 -3.03
N SER A 208 2.21 -16.11 -4.33
CA SER A 208 2.21 -14.82 -5.02
C SER A 208 1.03 -14.70 -5.97
N LEU A 209 0.04 -13.90 -5.58
CA LEU A 209 -1.25 -13.76 -6.28
C LEU A 209 -1.74 -12.32 -6.15
N ALA A 210 -2.67 -11.90 -7.02
CA ALA A 210 -3.31 -10.58 -6.93
C ALA A 210 -3.88 -10.34 -5.52
N SER A 211 -3.85 -9.10 -5.03
CA SER A 211 -4.40 -8.81 -3.70
C SER A 211 -5.91 -9.09 -3.66
N PRO A 212 -6.43 -9.83 -2.66
CA PRO A 212 -7.86 -10.00 -2.46
C PRO A 212 -8.54 -8.66 -2.16
N VAL A 213 -7.83 -7.74 -1.50
CA VAL A 213 -8.34 -6.39 -1.18
C VAL A 213 -8.51 -5.56 -2.43
N LEU A 214 -7.56 -5.64 -3.37
CA LEU A 214 -7.67 -4.99 -4.68
C LEU A 214 -8.93 -5.44 -5.42
N LEU A 215 -9.16 -6.74 -5.47
CA LEU A 215 -10.31 -7.31 -6.18
C LEU A 215 -11.63 -6.88 -5.52
N THR A 216 -11.73 -7.01 -4.18
CA THR A 216 -12.94 -6.64 -3.44
C THR A 216 -13.23 -5.14 -3.54
N LYS A 217 -12.23 -4.28 -3.30
CA LYS A 217 -12.45 -2.81 -3.31
C LYS A 217 -12.74 -2.25 -4.69
N THR A 218 -12.45 -2.99 -5.77
CA THR A 218 -12.78 -2.55 -7.14
C THR A 218 -14.29 -2.55 -7.36
N MET A 219 -15.01 -3.49 -6.75
CA MET A 219 -16.47 -3.58 -6.77
C MET A 219 -17.07 -2.71 -5.66
N LYS A 220 -17.48 -1.48 -6.00
CA LYS A 220 -18.09 -0.54 -5.04
C LYS A 220 -19.43 -1.07 -4.55
N ASN A 221 -19.67 -1.00 -3.25
CA ASN A 221 -21.00 -1.25 -2.69
C ASN A 221 -21.93 -0.05 -2.94
N ASP A 222 -23.22 -0.21 -2.66
CA ASP A 222 -24.23 0.81 -2.94
C ASP A 222 -23.97 2.15 -2.23
N VAL A 223 -23.43 2.10 -0.99
CA VAL A 223 -23.10 3.30 -0.19
C VAL A 223 -21.89 4.01 -0.80
N GLU A 224 -20.82 3.29 -1.11
CA GLU A 224 -19.64 3.86 -1.77
C GLU A 224 -20.01 4.45 -3.14
N ALA A 225 -20.83 3.74 -3.93
CA ALA A 225 -21.29 4.21 -5.23
C ALA A 225 -22.18 5.46 -5.13
N ALA A 226 -23.05 5.54 -4.12
CA ALA A 226 -23.83 6.74 -3.84
C ALA A 226 -22.93 7.92 -3.44
N GLY A 227 -21.96 7.69 -2.55
CA GLY A 227 -20.97 8.69 -2.17
C GLY A 227 -20.16 9.20 -3.37
N MET A 228 -19.79 8.32 -4.31
CA MET A 228 -19.15 8.73 -5.55
C MET A 228 -20.06 9.63 -6.39
N ARG A 229 -21.35 9.30 -6.55
CA ARG A 229 -22.31 10.15 -7.29
C ARG A 229 -22.43 11.54 -6.65
N ASP A 230 -22.58 11.60 -5.34
CA ASP A 230 -22.70 12.87 -4.61
C ASP A 230 -21.43 13.73 -4.74
N ALA A 231 -20.25 13.11 -4.68
CA ALA A 231 -18.99 13.79 -4.89
C ALA A 231 -18.89 14.37 -6.32
N HIS A 232 -19.26 13.59 -7.35
CA HIS A 232 -19.24 14.04 -8.74
C HIS A 232 -20.24 15.18 -9.01
N ILE A 233 -21.41 15.17 -8.37
CA ILE A 233 -22.38 16.27 -8.49
C ILE A 233 -21.77 17.57 -7.94
N ARG A 234 -21.13 17.52 -6.77
CA ARG A 234 -20.48 18.71 -6.17
C ARG A 234 -19.33 19.21 -7.03
N ASP A 235 -18.52 18.29 -7.55
CA ASP A 235 -17.39 18.62 -8.43
C ASP A 235 -17.87 19.25 -9.75
N ALA A 236 -18.94 18.72 -10.35
CA ALA A 236 -19.54 19.28 -11.56
C ALA A 236 -20.07 20.72 -11.34
N VAL A 237 -20.67 21.00 -10.18
CA VAL A 237 -21.09 22.37 -9.82
C VAL A 237 -19.89 23.32 -9.76
N ALA A 238 -18.80 22.90 -9.11
CA ALA A 238 -17.57 23.70 -9.03
C ALA A 238 -16.96 23.95 -10.42
N LEU A 239 -16.93 22.92 -11.27
CA LEU A 239 -16.44 23.03 -12.65
C LEU A 239 -17.30 24.00 -13.49
N CYS A 240 -18.62 23.91 -13.42
CA CYS A 240 -19.53 24.84 -14.10
C CYS A 240 -19.30 26.29 -13.66
N GLN A 241 -19.13 26.53 -12.35
CA GLN A 241 -18.84 27.86 -11.82
C GLN A 241 -17.48 28.39 -12.31
N MET A 242 -16.46 27.54 -12.33
CA MET A 242 -15.14 27.89 -12.86
C MET A 242 -15.20 28.24 -14.35
N LEU A 243 -15.88 27.42 -15.16
CA LEU A 243 -16.03 27.65 -16.60
C LEU A 243 -16.80 28.94 -16.89
N HIS A 244 -17.86 29.23 -16.13
CA HIS A 244 -18.59 30.49 -16.25
C HIS A 244 -17.70 31.70 -15.96
N ARG A 245 -16.90 31.65 -14.88
CA ARG A 245 -15.97 32.74 -14.54
C ARG A 245 -14.90 32.93 -15.61
N LEU A 246 -14.35 31.82 -16.14
CA LEU A 246 -13.34 31.86 -17.19
C LEU A 246 -13.88 32.54 -18.47
N ASP A 247 -15.10 32.21 -18.89
CA ASP A 247 -15.72 32.84 -20.07
C ASP A 247 -15.92 34.36 -19.87
N GLU A 248 -16.41 34.77 -18.70
CA GLU A 248 -16.55 36.19 -18.35
C GLU A 248 -15.21 36.94 -18.41
N ASP A 249 -14.14 36.36 -17.86
CA ASP A 249 -12.81 36.99 -17.85
C ASP A 249 -12.19 37.08 -19.25
N VAL A 250 -12.36 36.06 -20.08
CA VAL A 250 -11.92 36.08 -21.49
C VAL A 250 -12.66 37.14 -22.29
N ARG A 251 -13.98 37.28 -22.09
CA ARG A 251 -14.79 38.31 -22.77
C ARG A 251 -14.39 39.72 -22.36
N LYS A 252 -14.05 39.96 -21.10
CA LYS A 252 -13.56 41.26 -20.61
C LYS A 252 -12.21 41.62 -21.24
N LYS A 253 -11.28 40.67 -21.35
CA LYS A 253 -9.96 40.91 -21.99
C LYS A 253 -10.02 41.21 -23.48
N LYS A 254 -11.04 40.77 -24.21
CA LYS A 254 -11.21 41.11 -25.64
C LYS A 254 -11.75 42.53 -25.89
N LYS A 255 -12.24 43.21 -24.85
CA LYS A 255 -12.87 44.53 -24.94
C LYS A 255 -11.96 45.69 -24.48
N GLY A 256 -10.76 45.40 -23.97
CA GLY A 256 -9.74 46.39 -23.61
C GLY A 256 -8.51 46.20 -24.48
#